data_AF-A0A382KAN5-F1
#
_entry.id   AF-A0A382KAN5-F1
#
_cell.length_a   1.000
_cell.length_b   1.000
_cell.length_c   1.000
_cell.angle_alpha   90.00
_cell.angle_beta   90.00
_cell.angle_gamma   90.00
#
_symmetry.space_group_name_H-M   'P 1'
#
loop_
_entity.id
_entity.type
_entity.pdbx_description
1 polymer ?
#
loop_
_entity_poly.entity_id
_entity_poly.type
_entity_poly.pdbx_seq_one_letter_code
_entity_poly.pdbx_strand_id
1 'polypeptide(L)'
;MISDLGDPQPGRSLSLRRIAFAIVALYLLSFAQVSPAGASPMRLSALGAQSWLVFDVTNLQQHPSLARTFAHADVELFDEWAGAVVPIGTSGAVGLFLNRPTPSIGRLNDYTATTGSRAFRSLVSTPWLDGVASMRLGGSTDVGVALRAAYDRSHRGAAEASTSLRQALIGLSFGAGKSRGLDMTVRLDQVAFRDRDEGFSASETDGTGLGVEVRGRWQLQSGLYTIPWISWEQSKAGLAPESRTLTALQSGLGINARPNASTLVVAGLLLGVDEEEVIDATGVVRRHRVVQ
;
A
#
# COMPACT_ATOMS: atom_id res chain seq x y z
N MET A 1 36.33 -44.54 -11.43
CA MET A 1 36.20 -43.22 -10.79
C MET A 1 35.15 -42.45 -11.56
N ILE A 2 33.98 -42.27 -10.95
CA ILE A 2 32.84 -41.55 -11.51
C ILE A 2 32.81 -40.19 -10.80
N SER A 3 32.96 -39.10 -11.55
CA SER A 3 32.54 -37.77 -11.14
C SER A 3 32.63 -36.83 -12.34
N ASP A 4 31.49 -36.62 -13.01
CA ASP A 4 31.27 -35.39 -13.76
C ASP A 4 29.89 -34.88 -13.36
N LEU A 5 29.90 -33.95 -12.42
CA LEU A 5 28.73 -33.26 -11.90
C LEU A 5 28.37 -32.17 -12.90
N GLY A 6 27.24 -32.37 -13.58
CA GLY A 6 26.72 -31.42 -14.55
C GLY A 6 26.43 -30.04 -13.96
N ASP A 7 26.68 -29.03 -14.79
CA ASP A 7 26.35 -27.63 -14.56
C ASP A 7 24.86 -27.42 -14.17
N PRO A 8 24.57 -26.59 -13.16
CA PRO A 8 23.20 -26.19 -12.86
C PRO A 8 22.70 -25.17 -13.90
N GLN A 9 21.86 -25.63 -14.82
CA GLN A 9 21.16 -24.81 -15.81
C GLN A 9 20.32 -23.68 -15.15
N PRO A 10 20.58 -22.39 -15.46
CA PRO A 10 19.83 -21.25 -14.95
C PRO A 10 18.55 -21.05 -15.79
N GLY A 11 17.50 -21.84 -15.53
CA GLY A 11 16.25 -21.71 -16.29
C GLY A 11 14.97 -22.15 -15.58
N ARG A 12 15.06 -22.80 -14.40
CA ARG A 12 13.90 -23.44 -13.78
C ARG A 12 13.12 -22.58 -12.78
N SER A 13 13.70 -21.51 -12.22
CA SER A 13 13.05 -20.68 -11.18
C SER A 13 11.92 -19.78 -11.70
N LEU A 14 12.00 -19.32 -12.96
CA LEU A 14 10.96 -18.51 -13.62
C LEU A 14 9.70 -19.35 -13.93
N SER A 15 9.84 -20.66 -14.16
CA SER A 15 8.71 -21.54 -14.48
C SER A 15 7.84 -21.84 -13.26
N LEU A 16 8.44 -22.04 -12.08
CA LEU A 16 7.72 -22.35 -10.84
C LEU A 16 6.86 -21.18 -10.35
N ARG A 17 7.32 -19.94 -10.52
CA ARG A 17 6.53 -18.74 -10.21
C ARG A 17 5.32 -18.60 -11.12
N ARG A 18 5.47 -18.89 -12.42
CA ARG A 18 4.36 -18.89 -13.40
C ARG A 18 3.36 -20.02 -13.15
N ILE A 19 3.85 -21.19 -12.75
CA ILE A 19 3.00 -22.35 -12.40
C ILE A 19 2.25 -22.08 -11.09
N ALA A 20 2.89 -21.50 -10.07
CA ALA A 20 2.22 -21.10 -8.84
C ALA A 20 1.16 -20.01 -9.09
N PHE A 21 1.47 -19.01 -9.94
CA PHE A 21 0.53 -17.98 -10.36
C PHE A 21 -0.66 -18.58 -11.12
N ALA A 22 -0.40 -19.51 -12.05
CA ALA A 22 -1.46 -20.19 -12.81
C ALA A 22 -2.34 -21.05 -11.91
N ILE A 23 -1.78 -21.77 -10.94
CA ILE A 23 -2.54 -22.60 -9.99
C ILE A 23 -3.40 -21.73 -9.08
N VAL A 24 -2.87 -20.62 -8.54
CA VAL A 24 -3.63 -19.68 -7.73
C VAL A 24 -4.72 -18.99 -8.56
N ALA A 25 -4.42 -18.56 -9.78
CA ALA A 25 -5.40 -17.96 -10.68
C ALA A 25 -6.52 -18.96 -11.05
N LEU A 26 -6.18 -20.22 -11.32
CA LEU A 26 -7.16 -21.27 -11.63
C LEU A 26 -8.02 -21.63 -10.41
N TYR A 27 -7.44 -21.63 -9.21
CA TYR A 27 -8.17 -21.85 -7.97
C TYR A 27 -9.12 -20.68 -7.68
N LEU A 28 -8.69 -19.43 -7.87
CA LEU A 28 -9.54 -18.23 -7.71
C LEU A 28 -10.66 -18.17 -8.76
N LEU A 29 -10.38 -18.55 -10.02
CA LEU A 29 -11.37 -18.66 -11.08
C LEU A 29 -12.45 -19.72 -10.79
N SER A 30 -12.12 -20.78 -10.05
CA SER A 30 -13.08 -21.83 -9.69
C SER A 30 -14.12 -21.41 -8.63
N PHE A 31 -13.89 -20.29 -7.92
CA PHE A 31 -14.84 -19.71 -6.97
C PHE A 31 -15.60 -18.49 -7.50
N ALA A 32 -15.33 -18.06 -8.73
CA ALA A 32 -16.03 -16.95 -9.36
C ALA A 32 -17.41 -17.37 -9.89
N GLN A 33 -18.35 -17.66 -8.99
CA GLN A 33 -19.76 -17.59 -9.36
C GLN A 33 -20.14 -16.12 -9.52
N VAL A 34 -20.34 -15.74 -10.78
CA VAL A 34 -20.64 -14.38 -11.23
C VAL A 34 -22.02 -13.93 -10.74
N SER A 35 -22.05 -12.80 -10.04
CA SER A 35 -23.18 -11.86 -10.02
C SER A 35 -22.64 -10.43 -9.85
N PRO A 36 -23.23 -9.43 -10.53
CA PRO A 36 -22.59 -8.14 -10.75
C PRO A 36 -22.73 -7.20 -9.56
N ALA A 37 -21.80 -6.24 -9.48
CA ALA A 37 -21.70 -5.11 -8.55
C ALA A 37 -20.73 -5.24 -7.35
N GLY A 38 -19.56 -5.87 -7.55
CA GLY A 38 -18.32 -5.49 -6.85
C GLY A 38 -17.66 -4.31 -7.57
N ALA A 39 -17.39 -3.21 -6.88
CA ALA A 39 -16.74 -2.04 -7.47
C ALA A 39 -15.26 -2.33 -7.72
N SER A 40 -14.84 -2.38 -9.00
CA SER A 40 -13.47 -2.69 -9.41
C SER A 40 -12.46 -1.56 -9.09
N PRO A 41 -11.19 -1.88 -8.74
CA PRO A 41 -10.12 -0.89 -8.51
C PRO A 41 -9.70 -0.11 -9.76
N MET A 42 -10.25 -0.44 -10.94
CA MET A 42 -10.24 0.46 -12.11
C MET A 42 -10.76 1.88 -11.78
N ARG A 43 -11.57 2.01 -10.72
CA ARG A 43 -12.07 3.31 -10.23
C ARG A 43 -11.02 4.12 -9.47
N LEU A 44 -10.09 3.47 -8.76
CA LEU A 44 -9.04 4.15 -7.97
C LEU A 44 -7.91 4.67 -8.87
N SER A 45 -7.56 3.94 -9.93
CA SER A 45 -6.59 4.40 -10.93
C SER A 45 -7.12 5.56 -11.77
N ALA A 46 -8.41 5.56 -12.12
CA ALA A 46 -9.07 6.65 -12.84
C ALA A 46 -9.11 7.98 -12.07
N LEU A 47 -9.02 7.94 -10.74
CA LEU A 47 -8.99 9.11 -9.86
C LEU A 47 -7.57 9.60 -9.54
N GLY A 48 -6.56 9.17 -10.31
CA GLY A 48 -5.19 9.67 -10.14
C GLY A 48 -4.60 9.38 -8.75
N ALA A 49 -4.93 8.23 -8.17
CA ALA A 49 -4.55 7.83 -6.80
C ALA A 49 -5.18 8.65 -5.66
N GLN A 50 -6.22 9.46 -5.91
CA GLN A 50 -7.02 10.10 -4.88
C GLN A 50 -8.10 9.17 -4.29
N SER A 51 -7.69 7.97 -3.87
CA SER A 51 -8.53 6.91 -3.24
C SER A 51 -9.34 7.36 -2.01
N TRP A 52 -9.04 8.54 -1.49
CA TRP A 52 -9.49 9.12 -0.24
C TRP A 52 -10.84 9.80 -0.43
N LEU A 53 -11.14 10.24 -1.66
CA LEU A 53 -12.40 10.88 -2.05
C LEU A 53 -13.52 9.87 -2.33
N VAL A 54 -13.22 8.57 -2.32
CA VAL A 54 -14.20 7.52 -2.63
C VAL A 54 -14.63 6.80 -1.36
N PHE A 55 -15.94 6.73 -1.15
CA PHE A 55 -16.58 5.74 -0.30
C PHE A 55 -16.40 4.40 -0.99
N ASP A 56 -15.27 3.78 -0.72
CA ASP A 56 -14.92 2.49 -1.29
C ASP A 56 -14.55 1.51 -0.18
N VAL A 57 -15.33 0.44 -0.10
CA VAL A 57 -15.04 -0.72 0.74
C VAL A 57 -13.85 -1.51 0.18
N THR A 58 -13.46 -1.27 -1.07
CA THR A 58 -12.26 -1.84 -1.71
C THR A 58 -10.98 -1.07 -1.43
N ASN A 59 -11.04 0.09 -0.75
CA ASN A 59 -9.85 0.79 -0.29
C ASN A 59 -9.25 0.12 0.97
N LEU A 60 -8.94 -1.16 0.83
CA LEU A 60 -8.20 -1.96 1.80
C LEU A 60 -6.74 -1.53 1.90
N GLN A 61 -6.29 -0.75 0.91
CA GLN A 61 -4.99 -0.12 0.93
C GLN A 61 -4.86 0.87 2.10
N GLN A 62 -5.92 1.59 2.45
CA GLN A 62 -5.93 2.53 3.59
C GLN A 62 -6.72 1.99 4.78
N HIS A 63 -7.79 1.21 4.58
CA HIS A 63 -8.68 0.79 5.65
C HIS A 63 -8.88 -0.72 5.70
N PRO A 64 -7.96 -1.48 6.31
CA PRO A 64 -8.06 -2.94 6.37
C PRO A 64 -9.28 -3.45 7.14
N SER A 65 -9.84 -2.65 8.05
CA SER A 65 -11.07 -2.98 8.80
C SER A 65 -12.28 -3.22 7.89
N LEU A 66 -12.28 -2.64 6.69
CA LEU A 66 -13.39 -2.77 5.75
C LEU A 66 -13.37 -4.07 4.95
N ALA A 67 -12.31 -4.89 5.03
CA ALA A 67 -12.25 -6.18 4.34
C ALA A 67 -13.42 -7.10 4.72
N ARG A 68 -13.94 -6.99 5.96
CA ARG A 68 -15.12 -7.72 6.42
C ARG A 68 -16.39 -7.33 5.67
N THR A 69 -16.47 -6.11 5.14
CA THR A 69 -17.71 -5.60 4.52
C THR A 69 -18.01 -6.18 3.15
N PHE A 70 -17.05 -6.92 2.59
CA PHE A 70 -17.24 -7.69 1.36
C PHE A 70 -18.30 -8.77 1.54
N ALA A 71 -19.24 -8.82 0.59
CA ALA A 71 -20.31 -9.82 0.56
C ALA A 71 -19.85 -11.16 -0.03
N HIS A 72 -18.81 -11.15 -0.85
CA HIS A 72 -18.24 -12.28 -1.56
C HIS A 72 -16.73 -12.12 -1.65
N ALA A 73 -16.05 -13.17 -2.13
CA ALA A 73 -14.65 -13.03 -2.50
C ALA A 73 -14.52 -11.97 -3.60
N ASP A 74 -13.62 -11.01 -3.41
CA ASP A 74 -13.28 -10.01 -4.42
C ASP A 74 -11.88 -10.28 -4.94
N VAL A 75 -11.71 -10.15 -6.25
CA VAL A 75 -10.47 -10.49 -6.95
C VAL A 75 -10.07 -9.30 -7.81
N GLU A 76 -8.84 -8.84 -7.59
CA GLU A 76 -8.23 -7.72 -8.28
C GLU A 76 -7.11 -8.26 -9.17
N LEU A 77 -7.21 -8.06 -10.49
CA LEU A 77 -6.22 -8.50 -11.48
C LEU A 77 -5.79 -7.31 -12.33
N PHE A 78 -4.49 -7.03 -12.31
CA PHE A 78 -3.82 -6.01 -13.12
C PHE A 78 -2.58 -6.63 -13.78
N ASP A 79 -2.03 -5.95 -14.78
CA ASP A 79 -0.87 -6.46 -15.53
C ASP A 79 0.33 -6.78 -14.63
N GLU A 80 0.56 -5.96 -13.60
CA GLU A 80 1.75 -6.04 -12.74
C GLU A 80 1.46 -6.51 -11.31
N TRP A 81 0.19 -6.62 -10.92
CA TRP A 81 -0.20 -7.01 -9.56
C TRP A 81 -1.56 -7.67 -9.50
N ALA A 82 -1.75 -8.51 -8.49
CA ALA A 82 -3.00 -9.24 -8.31
C ALA A 82 -3.25 -9.53 -6.84
N GLY A 83 -4.51 -9.71 -6.47
CA GLY A 83 -4.85 -10.21 -5.16
C GLY A 83 -6.31 -10.56 -5.02
N ALA A 84 -6.64 -11.10 -3.86
CA ALA A 84 -8.00 -11.44 -3.53
C ALA A 84 -8.27 -11.22 -2.05
N VAL A 85 -9.52 -10.92 -1.72
CA VAL A 85 -10.04 -10.87 -0.36
C VAL A 85 -11.20 -11.82 -0.27
N VAL A 86 -11.20 -12.66 0.76
CA VAL A 86 -12.19 -13.70 0.99
C VAL A 86 -12.82 -13.48 2.37
N PRO A 87 -14.13 -13.26 2.44
CA PRO A 87 -14.85 -13.30 3.70
C PRO A 87 -14.72 -14.67 4.38
N ILE A 88 -14.42 -14.68 5.68
CA ILE A 88 -14.39 -15.88 6.51
C ILE A 88 -15.63 -15.89 7.38
N GLY A 89 -16.62 -16.70 6.98
CA GLY A 89 -17.91 -16.78 7.65
C GLY A 89 -18.61 -15.42 7.70
N THR A 90 -19.27 -15.12 8.83
CA THR A 90 -20.01 -13.87 9.04
C THR A 90 -19.27 -12.89 9.96
N SER A 91 -18.04 -13.17 10.35
CA SER A 91 -17.32 -12.37 11.36
C SER A 91 -15.95 -11.88 10.91
N GLY A 92 -15.35 -12.42 9.85
CA GLY A 92 -14.04 -11.94 9.39
C GLY A 92 -13.85 -11.94 7.88
N ALA A 93 -12.66 -11.52 7.47
CA ALA A 93 -12.17 -11.64 6.10
C ALA A 93 -10.64 -11.66 6.11
N VAL A 94 -10.05 -12.32 5.12
CA VAL A 94 -8.61 -12.31 4.85
C VAL A 94 -8.34 -11.95 3.41
N GLY A 95 -7.26 -11.24 3.15
CA GLY A 95 -6.84 -10.88 1.81
C GLY A 95 -5.35 -11.03 1.61
N LEU A 96 -4.97 -11.29 0.38
CA LEU A 96 -3.59 -11.42 -0.04
C LEU A 96 -3.44 -10.76 -1.41
N PHE A 97 -2.53 -9.79 -1.48
CA PHE A 97 -2.15 -9.13 -2.72
C PHE A 97 -0.64 -9.29 -2.93
N LEU A 98 -0.28 -9.56 -4.17
CA LEU A 98 1.09 -9.70 -4.64
C LEU A 98 1.40 -8.53 -5.56
N ASN A 99 2.57 -7.93 -5.35
CA ASN A 99 3.07 -6.80 -6.12
C ASN A 99 2.19 -5.53 -6.12
N ARG A 100 1.27 -5.37 -5.15
CA ARG A 100 0.39 -4.20 -5.10
C ARG A 100 1.20 -2.91 -4.83
N PRO A 101 1.21 -1.92 -5.74
CA PRO A 101 1.97 -0.69 -5.55
C PRO A 101 1.35 0.21 -4.46
N THR A 102 2.19 0.96 -3.75
CA THR A 102 1.74 1.93 -2.74
C THR A 102 2.50 3.25 -2.83
N PRO A 103 1.89 4.38 -2.38
CA PRO A 103 2.60 5.67 -2.32
C PRO A 103 3.89 5.62 -1.49
N SER A 104 3.91 4.84 -0.40
CA SER A 104 5.11 4.66 0.43
C SER A 104 6.26 3.99 -0.35
N ILE A 105 5.96 3.04 -1.25
CA ILE A 105 6.97 2.41 -2.11
C ILE A 105 7.48 3.40 -3.17
N GLY A 106 6.58 4.24 -3.72
CA GLY A 106 6.98 5.33 -4.62
C GLY A 106 7.98 6.26 -3.95
N ARG A 107 7.68 6.76 -2.74
CA ARG A 107 8.58 7.62 -1.97
C ARG A 107 9.92 6.96 -1.63
N LEU A 108 9.89 5.66 -1.31
CA LEU A 108 11.12 4.88 -1.08
C LEU A 108 12.00 4.89 -2.32
N ASN A 109 11.42 4.62 -3.49
CA ASN A 109 12.13 4.59 -4.76
C ASN A 109 12.64 5.98 -5.17
N ASP A 110 11.87 7.05 -4.93
CA ASP A 110 12.30 8.43 -5.17
C ASP A 110 13.51 8.81 -4.29
N TYR A 111 13.49 8.39 -3.02
CA TYR A 111 14.63 8.56 -2.12
C TYR A 111 15.84 7.78 -2.62
N THR A 112 15.67 6.49 -2.91
CA THR A 112 16.74 5.61 -3.40
C THR A 112 17.37 6.12 -4.69
N ALA A 113 16.58 6.67 -5.62
CA ALA A 113 17.08 7.18 -6.90
C ALA A 113 18.00 8.41 -6.76
N THR A 114 17.97 9.11 -5.63
CA THR A 114 18.65 10.41 -5.45
C THR A 114 19.79 10.41 -4.44
N THR A 115 20.05 9.30 -3.73
CA THR A 115 21.06 9.21 -2.66
C THR A 115 21.96 7.97 -2.79
N GLY A 116 23.05 7.90 -2.01
CA GLY A 116 23.93 6.73 -1.93
C GLY A 116 24.85 6.51 -3.14
N SER A 117 25.36 5.29 -3.29
CA SER A 117 26.25 4.85 -4.38
C SER A 117 25.49 4.66 -5.69
N ARG A 118 26.22 4.41 -6.78
CA ARG A 118 25.60 4.02 -8.07
C ARG A 118 24.85 2.69 -7.94
N ALA A 119 25.36 1.76 -7.13
CA ALA A 119 24.71 0.47 -6.91
C ALA A 119 23.38 0.67 -6.16
N PHE A 120 23.35 1.53 -5.15
CA PHE A 120 22.13 1.87 -4.41
C PHE A 120 21.10 2.60 -5.27
N ARG A 121 21.50 3.63 -6.03
CA ARG A 121 20.60 4.35 -6.95
C ARG A 121 20.01 3.51 -8.07
N SER A 122 20.59 2.35 -8.36
CA SER A 122 20.07 1.41 -9.36
C SER A 122 18.94 0.52 -8.84
N LEU A 123 18.69 0.52 -7.53
CA LEU A 123 17.65 -0.30 -6.92
C LEU A 123 16.27 0.30 -7.17
N VAL A 124 15.30 -0.59 -7.39
CA VAL A 124 13.88 -0.25 -7.50
C VAL A 124 13.12 -1.23 -6.63
N SER A 125 12.75 -0.80 -5.42
CA SER A 125 11.96 -1.64 -4.51
C SER A 125 10.64 -2.01 -5.15
N THR A 126 10.44 -3.31 -5.31
CA THR A 126 9.17 -3.87 -5.77
C THR A 126 8.35 -4.34 -4.57
N PRO A 127 7.02 -4.07 -4.54
CA PRO A 127 6.12 -4.71 -3.59
C PRO A 127 6.20 -6.24 -3.73
N TRP A 128 6.20 -6.95 -2.61
CA TRP A 128 6.21 -8.42 -2.58
C TRP A 128 4.87 -8.96 -2.10
N LEU A 129 4.40 -8.42 -0.98
CA LEU A 129 3.27 -8.95 -0.22
C LEU A 129 2.48 -7.80 0.39
N ASP A 130 1.16 -7.87 0.31
CA ASP A 130 0.21 -7.10 1.12
C ASP A 130 -0.86 -8.07 1.65
N GLY A 131 -0.75 -8.44 2.92
CA GLY A 131 -1.67 -9.33 3.60
C GLY A 131 -2.63 -8.53 4.48
N VAL A 132 -3.93 -8.81 4.36
CA VAL A 132 -4.99 -8.13 5.10
C VAL A 132 -5.77 -9.15 5.91
N ALA A 133 -6.15 -8.80 7.14
CA ALA A 133 -7.10 -9.56 7.95
C ALA A 133 -8.05 -8.60 8.65
N SER A 134 -9.32 -8.98 8.79
CA SER A 134 -10.30 -8.19 9.52
C SER A 134 -11.28 -9.07 10.27
N MET A 135 -11.83 -8.53 11.35
CA MET A 135 -12.85 -9.20 12.16
C MET A 135 -13.83 -8.19 12.76
N ARG A 136 -15.04 -8.67 13.05
CA ARG A 136 -16.02 -7.96 13.86
C ARG A 136 -15.71 -8.14 15.32
N LEU A 137 -15.54 -7.04 16.04
CA LEU A 137 -15.36 -7.07 17.51
C LEU A 137 -16.69 -7.21 18.25
N GLY A 138 -17.76 -6.63 17.69
CA GLY A 138 -19.09 -6.64 18.29
C GLY A 138 -19.91 -5.43 17.83
N GLY A 139 -21.24 -5.56 17.86
CA GLY A 139 -22.13 -4.52 17.37
C GLY A 139 -21.83 -4.14 15.91
N SER A 140 -21.61 -2.84 15.66
CA SER A 140 -21.22 -2.27 14.36
C SER A 140 -19.74 -1.88 14.28
N THR A 141 -18.86 -2.53 15.05
CA THR A 141 -17.44 -2.23 15.09
C THR A 141 -16.62 -3.36 14.49
N ASP A 142 -15.82 -3.02 13.48
CA ASP A 142 -14.91 -3.92 12.78
C ASP A 142 -13.46 -3.44 12.99
N VAL A 143 -12.52 -4.37 13.16
CA VAL A 143 -11.07 -4.12 13.23
C VAL A 143 -10.38 -4.83 12.08
N GLY A 144 -9.30 -4.25 11.56
CA GLY A 144 -8.47 -4.92 10.58
C GLY A 144 -7.00 -4.58 10.72
N VAL A 145 -6.16 -5.46 10.19
CA VAL A 145 -4.73 -5.31 10.15
C VAL A 145 -4.26 -5.57 8.72
N ALA A 146 -3.28 -4.79 8.25
CA ALA A 146 -2.56 -5.10 7.03
C ALA A 146 -1.05 -5.11 7.27
N LEU A 147 -0.35 -6.02 6.60
CA LEU A 147 1.11 -6.13 6.62
C LEU A 147 1.65 -6.11 5.20
N ARG A 148 2.63 -5.25 4.96
CA ARG A 148 3.20 -5.00 3.63
C ARG A 148 4.71 -5.11 3.66
N ALA A 149 5.25 -5.61 2.55
CA ALA A 149 6.68 -5.68 2.35
C ALA A 149 7.05 -5.31 0.91
N ALA A 150 8.11 -4.51 0.76
CA ALA A 150 8.80 -4.25 -0.49
C ALA A 150 10.31 -4.38 -0.27
N TYR A 151 11.03 -4.87 -1.28
CA TYR A 151 12.46 -5.11 -1.18
C TYR A 151 13.12 -5.14 -2.55
N ASP A 152 14.36 -4.64 -2.60
CA ASP A 152 15.28 -4.88 -3.71
C ASP A 152 16.74 -4.94 -3.21
N ARG A 153 17.59 -5.66 -3.94
CA ARG A 153 19.01 -5.80 -3.63
C ARG A 153 19.87 -5.95 -4.87
N SER A 154 21.10 -5.47 -4.77
CA SER A 154 22.14 -5.64 -5.76
C SER A 154 23.43 -6.09 -5.07
N HIS A 155 24.12 -7.05 -5.68
CA HIS A 155 25.42 -7.52 -5.24
C HIS A 155 26.30 -7.76 -6.47
N ARG A 156 27.34 -6.95 -6.64
CA ARG A 156 28.28 -7.04 -7.78
C ARG A 156 29.71 -6.79 -7.30
N GLY A 157 30.56 -7.82 -7.32
CA GLY A 157 31.92 -7.71 -6.82
C GLY A 157 31.95 -7.36 -5.34
N ALA A 158 32.65 -6.29 -4.97
CA ALA A 158 32.71 -5.75 -3.61
C ALA A 158 31.52 -4.84 -3.24
N ALA A 159 30.67 -4.46 -4.21
CA ALA A 159 29.54 -3.59 -4.00
C ALA A 159 28.28 -4.37 -3.58
N GLU A 160 27.64 -3.93 -2.51
CA GLU A 160 26.42 -4.50 -1.94
C GLU A 160 25.45 -3.38 -1.57
N ALA A 161 24.23 -3.43 -2.12
CA ALA A 161 23.20 -2.46 -1.82
C ALA A 161 21.84 -3.15 -1.61
N SER A 162 21.03 -2.66 -0.67
CA SER A 162 19.65 -3.10 -0.52
C SER A 162 18.76 -2.01 0.03
N THR A 163 17.49 -2.04 -0.37
CA THR A 163 16.42 -1.20 0.16
C THR A 163 15.24 -2.07 0.54
N SER A 164 14.59 -1.74 1.65
CA SER A 164 13.43 -2.49 2.14
C SER A 164 12.43 -1.57 2.83
N LEU A 165 11.15 -1.88 2.66
CA LEU A 165 10.05 -1.30 3.40
C LEU A 165 9.22 -2.42 4.02
N ARG A 166 8.94 -2.28 5.31
CA ARG A 166 7.95 -3.06 6.04
C ARG A 166 6.92 -2.09 6.58
N GLN A 167 5.65 -2.42 6.41
CA GLN A 167 4.58 -1.53 6.81
C GLN A 167 3.47 -2.33 7.48
N ALA A 168 2.97 -1.80 8.60
CA ALA A 168 1.85 -2.35 9.34
C ALA A 168 0.73 -1.31 9.44
N LEU A 169 -0.51 -1.73 9.18
CA LEU A 169 -1.69 -0.89 9.36
C LEU A 169 -2.63 -1.54 10.36
N ILE A 170 -3.23 -0.73 11.22
CA ILE A 170 -4.30 -1.15 12.12
C ILE A 170 -5.47 -0.21 11.89
N GLY A 171 -6.58 -0.77 11.41
CA GLY A 171 -7.80 -0.05 11.10
C GLY A 171 -8.92 -0.38 12.07
N LEU A 172 -9.75 0.60 12.37
CA LEU A 172 -11.04 0.47 13.06
C LEU A 172 -12.13 1.06 12.17
N SER A 173 -13.28 0.41 12.10
CA SER A 173 -14.47 0.97 11.46
C SER A 173 -15.64 0.88 12.42
N PHE A 174 -16.27 2.03 12.67
CA PHE A 174 -17.49 2.15 13.46
C PHE A 174 -18.66 2.44 12.51
N GLY A 175 -19.77 1.72 12.70
CA GLY A 175 -20.94 1.89 11.81
C GLY A 175 -20.69 1.34 10.41
N ALA A 176 -19.90 0.27 10.28
CA ALA A 176 -19.75 -0.45 9.02
C ALA A 176 -21.13 -0.90 8.50
N GLY A 177 -21.44 -0.57 7.23
CA GLY A 177 -22.75 -0.85 6.63
C GLY A 177 -23.94 -0.02 7.16
N LYS A 178 -23.69 1.04 7.95
CA LYS A 178 -24.73 1.97 8.41
C LYS A 178 -24.74 3.27 7.60
N SER A 179 -25.80 4.07 7.76
CA SER A 179 -25.92 5.39 7.12
C SER A 179 -24.89 6.39 7.62
N ARG A 180 -24.33 6.19 8.81
CA ARG A 180 -23.19 6.95 9.33
C ARG A 180 -22.15 6.01 9.88
N GLY A 181 -20.90 6.28 9.53
CA GLY A 181 -19.75 5.56 10.07
C GLY A 181 -18.51 6.42 10.13
N LEU A 182 -17.49 5.87 10.80
CA LEU A 182 -16.18 6.46 10.96
C LEU A 182 -15.15 5.35 10.80
N ASP A 183 -14.20 5.55 9.89
CA ASP A 183 -13.06 4.68 9.70
C ASP A 183 -11.81 5.40 10.21
N MET A 184 -10.97 4.71 10.97
CA MET A 184 -9.69 5.22 11.43
C MET A 184 -8.63 4.20 11.09
N THR A 185 -7.44 4.63 10.68
CA THR A 185 -6.30 3.74 10.46
C THR A 185 -5.02 4.38 10.94
N VAL A 186 -4.23 3.60 11.66
CA VAL A 186 -2.85 3.93 12.03
C VAL A 186 -1.92 3.10 11.16
N ARG A 187 -0.92 3.74 10.58
CA ARG A 187 0.13 3.13 9.75
C ARG A 187 1.47 3.29 10.46
N LEU A 188 2.26 2.23 10.48
CA LEU A 188 3.64 2.21 10.93
C LEU A 188 4.51 1.73 9.77
N ASP A 189 5.55 2.49 9.45
CA ASP A 189 6.50 2.16 8.39
C ASP A 189 7.88 1.96 9.01
N GLN A 190 8.60 0.94 8.52
CA GLN A 190 10.01 0.72 8.80
C GLN A 190 10.73 0.57 7.47
N VAL A 191 11.76 1.38 7.27
CA VAL A 191 12.60 1.40 6.09
C VAL A 191 14.01 1.03 6.49
N ALA A 192 14.66 0.17 5.73
CA ALA A 192 16.07 -0.16 5.96
C ALA A 192 16.86 -0.06 4.67
N PHE A 193 18.06 0.51 4.79
CA PHE A 193 18.99 0.72 3.69
C PHE A 193 20.34 0.09 4.02
N ARG A 194 20.97 -0.45 2.99
CA ARG A 194 22.36 -0.90 3.04
C ARG A 194 23.05 -0.42 1.78
N ASP A 195 24.23 0.17 1.92
CA ASP A 195 25.03 0.60 0.78
C ASP A 195 26.52 0.48 1.08
N ARG A 196 27.18 -0.41 0.34
CA ARG A 196 28.60 -0.70 0.46
C ARG A 196 29.21 -0.72 -0.93
N ASP A 197 30.32 -0.02 -1.11
CA ASP A 197 31.08 0.07 -2.35
C ASP A 197 32.60 0.14 -2.03
N GLU A 198 33.47 0.02 -3.04
CA GLU A 198 34.91 0.13 -2.85
C GLU A 198 35.30 1.51 -2.29
N GLY A 199 35.77 1.55 -1.04
CA GLY A 199 36.16 2.78 -0.34
C GLY A 199 35.01 3.55 0.32
N PHE A 200 33.77 3.06 0.25
CA PHE A 200 32.59 3.67 0.86
C PHE A 200 31.74 2.62 1.56
N SER A 201 31.50 2.79 2.86
CA SER A 201 30.58 1.94 3.61
C SER A 201 29.62 2.82 4.38
N ALA A 202 28.41 2.96 3.87
CA ALA A 202 27.29 3.57 4.58
C ALA A 202 26.39 2.45 5.10
N SER A 203 26.52 2.17 6.40
CA SER A 203 25.62 1.29 7.13
C SER A 203 24.77 2.13 8.07
N GLU A 204 23.45 2.07 7.87
CA GLU A 204 22.37 2.43 8.80
C GLU A 204 22.13 3.95 9.06
N THR A 205 20.87 4.42 9.06
CA THR A 205 19.86 4.11 10.08
C THR A 205 18.45 3.88 9.50
N ASP A 206 17.72 2.97 10.16
CA ASP A 206 16.31 2.63 9.95
C ASP A 206 15.42 3.87 9.84
N GLY A 207 14.87 4.09 8.65
CA GLY A 207 13.79 5.03 8.47
C GLY A 207 12.54 4.55 9.19
N THR A 208 11.82 5.44 9.85
CA THR A 208 10.55 5.14 10.50
C THR A 208 9.46 6.04 9.95
N GLY A 209 8.23 5.53 9.91
CA GLY A 209 7.07 6.34 9.57
C GLY A 209 5.89 6.03 10.45
N LEU A 210 5.08 7.06 10.67
CA LEU A 210 3.81 6.99 11.36
C LEU A 210 2.78 7.74 10.51
N GLY A 211 1.62 7.12 10.29
CA GLY A 211 0.49 7.76 9.64
C GLY A 211 -0.77 7.53 10.45
N VAL A 212 -1.66 8.52 10.46
CA VAL A 212 -3.00 8.41 11.02
C VAL A 212 -3.97 8.98 10.01
N GLU A 213 -4.97 8.20 9.64
CA GLU A 213 -6.04 8.61 8.74
C GLU A 213 -7.39 8.39 9.42
N VAL A 214 -8.28 9.38 9.28
CA VAL A 214 -9.65 9.34 9.78
C VAL A 214 -10.58 9.74 8.64
N ARG A 215 -11.62 8.93 8.42
CA ARG A 215 -12.59 9.11 7.35
C ARG A 215 -14.01 8.94 7.85
N GLY A 216 -14.83 9.97 7.69
CA GLY A 216 -16.28 9.91 7.90
C GLY A 216 -16.98 9.29 6.71
N ARG A 217 -18.07 8.58 6.98
CA ARG A 217 -18.92 7.91 5.99
C ARG A 217 -20.37 8.30 6.23
N TRP A 218 -20.85 9.39 5.64
CA TRP A 218 -22.18 9.94 5.98
C TRP A 218 -23.12 9.94 4.78
N GLN A 219 -24.14 9.11 4.86
CA GLN A 219 -25.23 9.09 3.91
C GLN A 219 -26.13 10.31 4.11
N LEU A 220 -26.22 11.16 3.09
CA LEU A 220 -27.12 12.32 3.07
C LEU A 220 -28.52 11.92 2.64
N GLN A 221 -28.61 11.05 1.63
CA GLN A 221 -29.85 10.43 1.14
C GLN A 221 -29.52 9.10 0.45
N SER A 222 -30.52 8.37 -0.02
CA SER A 222 -30.30 7.13 -0.77
C SER A 222 -29.33 7.37 -1.95
N GLY A 223 -28.24 6.61 -1.99
CA GLY A 223 -27.22 6.73 -3.04
C GLY A 223 -26.31 7.96 -2.97
N LEU A 224 -26.44 8.88 -2.00
CA LEU A 224 -25.58 10.05 -1.85
C LEU A 224 -24.83 10.02 -0.52
N TYR A 225 -23.51 10.04 -0.58
CA TYR A 225 -22.62 10.01 0.57
C TYR A 225 -21.69 11.22 0.55
N THR A 226 -21.43 11.76 1.74
CA THR A 226 -20.33 12.68 1.99
C THR A 226 -19.26 11.99 2.84
N ILE A 227 -18.00 12.29 2.52
CA ILE A 227 -16.83 11.58 2.98
C ILE A 227 -15.79 12.61 3.42
N PRO A 228 -15.99 13.26 4.60
CA PRO A 228 -14.95 14.09 5.16
C PRO A 228 -13.79 13.21 5.60
N TRP A 229 -12.56 13.64 5.36
CA TRP A 229 -11.39 12.91 5.82
C TRP A 229 -10.25 13.84 6.19
N ILE A 230 -9.37 13.33 7.04
CA ILE A 230 -8.11 13.96 7.42
C ILE A 230 -7.06 12.87 7.58
N SER A 231 -5.85 13.15 7.12
CA SER A 231 -4.70 12.28 7.25
C SER A 231 -3.50 13.10 7.65
N TRP A 232 -2.73 12.55 8.57
CA TRP A 232 -1.42 13.07 8.94
C TRP A 232 -0.42 11.93 8.81
N GLU A 233 0.71 12.20 8.18
CA GLU A 233 1.82 11.27 8.14
C GLU A 233 3.14 11.97 8.39
N GLN A 234 4.04 11.27 9.06
CA GLN A 234 5.45 11.61 9.14
C GLN A 234 6.25 10.39 8.73
N SER A 235 7.24 10.59 7.87
CA SER A 235 8.17 9.55 7.45
C SER A 235 9.58 10.09 7.47
N LYS A 236 10.51 9.30 7.99
CA LYS A 236 11.93 9.57 8.01
C LYS A 236 12.64 8.47 7.23
N ALA A 237 13.57 8.84 6.38
CA ALA A 237 14.44 7.94 5.65
C ALA A 237 15.86 8.51 5.70
N GLY A 238 16.88 7.68 5.95
CA GLY A 238 18.25 8.17 6.03
C GLY A 238 19.29 7.12 5.66
N LEU A 239 20.10 7.44 4.66
CA LEU A 239 21.34 6.76 4.34
C LEU A 239 22.47 7.73 4.68
N ALA A 240 23.19 7.45 5.78
CA ALA A 240 24.19 8.36 6.33
C ALA A 240 25.19 8.83 5.24
N PRO A 241 25.53 10.14 5.21
CA PRO A 241 25.17 11.18 6.18
C PRO A 241 23.81 11.85 5.94
N GLU A 242 23.11 11.51 4.87
CA GLU A 242 21.88 12.18 4.45
C GLU A 242 20.66 11.61 5.17
N SER A 243 19.78 12.48 5.66
CA SER A 243 18.45 12.07 6.12
C SER A 243 17.39 13.02 5.62
N ARG A 244 16.21 12.47 5.36
CA ARG A 244 15.03 13.19 4.92
C ARG A 244 13.88 12.87 5.85
N THR A 245 13.22 13.91 6.34
CA THR A 245 11.96 13.80 7.07
C THR A 245 10.88 14.48 6.25
N LEU A 246 9.82 13.76 5.93
CA LEU A 246 8.63 14.26 5.26
C LEU A 246 7.46 14.21 6.23
N THR A 247 6.81 15.34 6.43
CA THR A 247 5.55 15.46 7.18
C THR A 247 4.48 15.93 6.22
N ALA A 248 3.37 15.22 6.13
CA ALA A 248 2.23 15.61 5.32
C ALA A 248 0.97 15.69 6.19
N LEU A 249 0.23 16.78 6.05
CA LEU A 249 -1.11 16.92 6.59
C LEU A 249 -2.05 17.18 5.42
N GLN A 250 -3.02 16.30 5.25
CA GLN A 250 -3.97 16.36 4.15
C GLN A 250 -5.38 16.21 4.70
N SER A 251 -6.33 16.86 4.05
CA SER A 251 -7.74 16.77 4.40
C SER A 251 -8.58 16.94 3.15
N GLY A 252 -9.83 16.51 3.23
CA GLY A 252 -10.72 16.70 2.11
C GLY A 252 -12.16 16.36 2.41
N LEU A 253 -12.97 16.57 1.39
CA LEU A 253 -14.38 16.24 1.39
C LEU A 253 -14.70 15.57 0.06
N GLY A 254 -15.03 14.27 0.10
CA GLY A 254 -15.58 13.53 -1.03
C GLY A 254 -17.11 13.55 -1.03
N ILE A 255 -17.70 13.61 -2.21
CA ILE A 255 -19.12 13.42 -2.46
C ILE A 255 -19.25 12.27 -3.46
N ASN A 256 -19.92 11.20 -3.02
CA ASN A 256 -20.20 10.03 -3.82
C ASN A 256 -21.69 9.92 -4.09
N ALA A 257 -22.09 10.09 -5.36
CA ALA A 257 -23.47 9.94 -5.79
C ALA A 257 -23.62 8.71 -6.70
N ARG A 258 -24.59 7.86 -6.41
CA ARG A 258 -24.94 6.68 -7.18
C ARG A 258 -26.36 6.85 -7.74
N PRO A 259 -26.53 7.58 -8.86
CA PRO A 259 -27.86 7.84 -9.42
C PRO A 259 -28.56 6.57 -9.89
N ASN A 260 -27.81 5.53 -10.24
CA ASN A 260 -28.31 4.20 -10.58
C ASN A 260 -27.25 3.13 -10.21
N ALA A 261 -27.61 1.85 -10.32
CA ALA A 261 -26.73 0.74 -9.90
C ALA A 261 -25.36 0.71 -10.62
N SER A 262 -25.31 1.13 -11.89
CA SER A 262 -24.12 1.08 -12.74
C SER A 262 -23.22 2.32 -12.66
N THR A 263 -23.75 3.47 -12.23
CA THR A 263 -23.04 4.76 -12.30
C THR A 263 -22.64 5.22 -10.91
N LEU A 264 -21.35 5.54 -10.71
CA LEU A 264 -20.85 6.25 -9.54
C LEU A 264 -20.25 7.57 -10.01
N VAL A 265 -20.75 8.68 -9.46
CA VAL A 265 -20.18 10.02 -9.60
C VAL A 265 -19.41 10.32 -8.32
N VAL A 266 -18.14 10.70 -8.49
CA VAL A 266 -17.26 11.12 -7.40
C VAL A 266 -16.85 12.56 -7.69
N ALA A 267 -17.04 13.43 -6.71
CA ALA A 267 -16.52 14.79 -6.72
C ALA A 267 -15.90 15.08 -5.37
N GLY A 268 -14.88 15.92 -5.30
CA GLY A 268 -14.32 16.26 -4.01
C GLY A 268 -13.34 17.40 -4.05
N LEU A 269 -13.01 17.87 -2.85
CA LEU A 269 -11.99 18.88 -2.59
C LEU A 269 -10.90 18.23 -1.74
N LEU A 270 -9.65 18.52 -2.08
CA LEU A 270 -8.48 18.08 -1.33
C LEU A 270 -7.65 19.31 -1.00
N LEU A 271 -7.17 19.37 0.23
CA LEU A 271 -6.28 20.42 0.72
C LEU A 271 -5.18 19.74 1.52
N GLY A 272 -3.94 20.12 1.28
CA GLY A 272 -2.83 19.56 2.02
C GLY A 272 -1.60 20.43 2.06
N VAL A 273 -0.70 20.08 2.96
CA VAL A 273 0.64 20.64 3.08
C VAL A 273 1.61 19.50 3.26
N ASP A 274 2.65 19.49 2.45
CA ASP A 274 3.80 18.63 2.61
C ASP A 274 5.01 19.48 3.02
N GLU A 275 5.68 19.09 4.10
CA GLU A 275 6.92 19.66 4.60
C GLU A 275 8.03 18.63 4.48
N GLU A 276 9.10 18.99 3.79
CA GLU A 276 10.29 18.16 3.63
C GLU A 276 11.48 18.85 4.30
N GLU A 277 12.09 18.17 5.27
CA GLU A 277 13.36 18.54 5.87
C GLU A 277 14.45 17.58 5.38
N VAL A 278 15.49 18.12 4.78
CA VAL A 278 16.67 17.37 4.33
C VAL A 278 17.87 17.81 5.17
N ILE A 279 18.53 16.85 5.80
CA ILE A 279 19.77 17.05 6.55
C ILE A 279 20.88 16.36 5.77
N ASP A 280 21.89 17.11 5.37
CA ASP A 280 23.05 16.61 4.66
C ASP A 280 24.36 17.19 5.25
N ALA A 281 25.50 16.93 4.60
CA ALA A 281 26.81 17.41 5.06
C ALA A 281 26.96 18.95 4.98
N THR A 282 26.07 19.64 4.27
CA THR A 282 26.10 21.09 4.05
C THR A 282 25.16 21.85 4.99
N GLY A 283 24.17 21.17 5.57
CA GLY A 283 23.28 21.74 6.58
C GLY A 283 21.86 21.19 6.53
N VAL A 284 20.90 22.01 6.96
CA VAL A 284 19.46 21.68 6.97
C VAL A 284 18.74 22.50 5.91
N VAL A 285 18.02 21.83 5.01
CA VAL A 285 17.18 22.44 3.98
C VAL A 285 15.72 22.09 4.25
N ARG A 286 14.84 23.11 4.30
CA ARG A 286 13.39 22.91 4.46
C ARG A 286 12.66 23.33 3.19
N ARG A 287 11.73 22.50 2.75
CA ARG A 287 10.87 22.75 1.59
C ARG A 287 9.41 22.58 2.01
N HIS A 288 8.57 23.47 1.50
CA HIS A 288 7.13 23.46 1.75
C HIS A 288 6.40 23.39 0.42
N ARG A 289 5.43 22.49 0.31
CA ARG A 289 4.55 22.36 -0.85
C ARG A 289 3.11 22.37 -0.38
N VAL A 290 2.30 23.25 -0.97
CA VAL A 290 0.85 23.23 -0.80
C VAL A 290 0.24 22.30 -1.85
N VAL A 291 -0.66 21.42 -1.42
CA VAL A 291 -1.45 20.53 -2.27
C VAL A 291 -2.86 21.12 -2.39
N GLN A 292 -3.30 21.39 -3.61
CA GLN A 292 -4.62 21.93 -3.98
C GLN A 292 -5.23 21.10 -5.10
#